data_AF-A0A9R0P4C1-F1
#
_entry.id   AF-A0A9R0P4C1-F1
#
_cell.length_a   1.000
_cell.length_b   1.000
_cell.length_c   1.000
_cell.angle_alpha   90.00
_cell.angle_beta   90.00
_cell.angle_gamma   90.00
#
_symmetry.space_group_name_H-M   'P 1'
#
loop_
_entity.id
_entity.type
_entity.pdbx_description
1 polymer ?
#
loop_
_entity_poly.entity_id
_entity_poly.type
_entity_poly.pdbx_seq_one_letter_code
_entity_poly.pdbx_strand_id
1 'polypeptide(L)' 'MTFTAGQRLTEGWSGTWTQRGNRLTASAPPWKTDLQPGEAFTTGFNGSFAASNPAPTGFTVNGAACPAG' A
#
# COMPACT_ATOMS: atom_id res chain seq x y z
N MET A 1 4.07 1.42 -3.33
CA MET A 1 5.24 0.86 -2.60
C MET A 1 5.83 -0.30 -3.40
N THR A 2 7.03 -0.77 -3.05
CA THR A 2 7.71 -1.87 -3.75
C THR A 2 8.10 -2.96 -2.75
N PHE A 3 7.74 -4.20 -3.05
CA PHE A 3 8.19 -5.40 -2.35
C PHE A 3 9.56 -5.82 -2.84
N THR A 4 10.48 -6.14 -1.95
CA THR A 4 11.88 -6.44 -2.33
C THR A 4 12.23 -7.91 -2.19
N ALA A 5 11.40 -8.72 -1.51
CA ALA A 5 11.68 -10.12 -1.22
C ALA A 5 10.59 -11.09 -1.71
N GLY A 6 9.92 -10.75 -2.82
CA GLY A 6 8.92 -11.63 -3.43
C GLY A 6 7.58 -11.69 -2.69
N GLN A 7 7.28 -10.69 -1.85
CA GLN A 7 5.99 -10.60 -1.19
C GLN A 7 4.85 -10.45 -2.21
N ARG A 8 3.69 -11.04 -1.89
CA ARG A 8 2.53 -11.07 -2.78
C ARG A 8 1.24 -10.73 -2.04
N LEU A 9 0.50 -9.78 -2.57
CA LEU A 9 -0.83 -9.37 -2.10
C LEU A 9 -1.79 -10.56 -2.20
N THR A 10 -2.51 -10.83 -1.11
CA THR A 10 -3.59 -11.82 -1.08
C THR A 10 -4.95 -11.12 -1.04
N GLU A 11 -5.11 -10.14 -0.14
CA GLU A 11 -6.34 -9.38 0.06
C GLU A 11 -6.02 -7.99 0.59
N GLY A 12 -6.92 -7.03 0.41
CA GLY A 12 -6.83 -5.76 1.14
C GLY A 12 -8.18 -5.12 1.39
N TRP A 13 -8.20 -4.19 2.33
CA TRP A 13 -9.41 -3.51 2.78
C TRP A 13 -9.20 -2.00 2.77
N SER A 14 -10.30 -1.25 2.93
CA SER A 14 -10.30 0.22 2.94
C SER A 14 -9.54 0.81 1.74
N GLY A 15 -9.70 0.22 0.56
CA GLY A 15 -9.02 0.64 -0.67
C GLY A 15 -8.96 -0.48 -1.71
N THR A 16 -8.64 -0.11 -2.94
CA THR A 16 -8.40 -1.07 -4.02
C THR A 16 -6.90 -1.33 -4.12
N TRP A 17 -6.50 -2.55 -3.77
CA TRP A 17 -5.11 -2.98 -3.78
C TRP A 17 -4.79 -3.76 -5.04
N THR A 18 -3.72 -3.39 -5.74
CA THR A 18 -3.26 -4.08 -6.93
C THR A 18 -1.74 -4.24 -6.93
N GLN A 19 -1.26 -5.43 -7.28
CA GLN A 19 0.16 -5.72 -7.42
C GLN A 19 0.52 -5.99 -8.88
N ARG A 20 1.56 -5.31 -9.37
CA ARG A 20 2.18 -5.56 -10.68
C ARG A 20 3.65 -5.88 -10.49
N GLY A 21 4.04 -7.13 -10.71
CA GLY A 21 5.38 -7.60 -10.37
C GLY A 21 5.65 -7.39 -8.88
N ASN A 22 6.64 -6.56 -8.56
CA ASN A 22 6.98 -6.18 -7.19
C ASN A 22 6.33 -4.86 -6.72
N ARG A 23 5.59 -4.16 -7.59
CA ARG A 23 5.00 -2.86 -7.28
C ARG A 23 3.57 -3.04 -6.77
N LEU A 24 3.33 -2.62 -5.52
CA LEU A 24 2.02 -2.62 -4.90
C LEU A 24 1.43 -1.20 -4.92
N THR A 25 0.22 -1.08 -5.43
CA THR A 25 -0.54 0.17 -5.58
C THR A 25 -1.84 0.07 -4.79
N ALA A 26 -2.07 1.06 -3.94
CA ALA A 26 -3.33 1.26 -3.24
C ALA A 26 -4.05 2.45 -3.88
N SER A 27 -5.30 2.25 -4.28
CA SER A 27 -6.19 3.32 -4.72
C SER A 27 -7.27 3.55 -3.68
N ALA A 28 -7.70 4.80 -3.56
CA ALA A 28 -8.79 5.18 -2.65
C ALA A 28 -10.06 4.38 -2.97
N PRO A 29 -10.83 3.96 -1.95
CA PRO A 29 -12.08 3.27 -2.19
C PRO A 29 -13.11 4.23 -2.83
N PRO A 30 -14.08 3.71 -3.61
CA PRO A 30 -15.03 4.55 -4.34
C PRO A 30 -15.91 5.43 -3.44
N TRP A 31 -16.05 5.09 -2.16
CA TRP A 31 -16.84 5.83 -1.17
C TRP A 31 -16.03 6.89 -0.39
N LYS A 32 -14.69 6.91 -0.52
CA LYS A 32 -13.83 7.90 0.14
C LYS A 32 -12.61 8.17 -0.72
N THR A 33 -12.81 9.01 -1.73
CA THR A 33 -11.79 9.43 -2.70
C THR A 33 -11.00 10.66 -2.24
N ASP A 34 -11.55 11.45 -1.33
CA ASP A 34 -10.92 12.67 -0.81
C ASP A 34 -10.37 12.45 0.61
N LEU A 35 -9.17 13.01 0.83
CA LEU A 35 -8.53 13.10 2.12
C LEU A 35 -8.15 14.56 2.36
N GLN A 36 -8.80 15.22 3.32
CA GLN A 36 -8.53 16.62 3.58
C GLN A 36 -7.18 16.81 4.30
N PRO A 37 -6.54 17.99 4.20
CA PRO A 37 -5.34 18.28 4.97
C PRO A 37 -5.57 18.07 6.47
N GLY A 38 -4.72 17.27 7.12
CA GLY A 38 -4.84 16.94 8.54
C GLY A 38 -5.72 15.72 8.85
N GLU A 39 -6.43 15.17 7.87
CA GLU A 39 -7.12 13.89 8.04
C GLU A 39 -6.15 12.70 7.95
N ALA A 40 -6.42 11.68 8.74
CA ALA A 40 -5.78 10.39 8.65
C ALA A 40 -6.75 9.36 8.07
N PHE A 41 -6.25 8.47 7.22
CA PHE A 41 -7.00 7.33 6.72
C PHE A 41 -6.19 6.07 6.88
N THR A 42 -6.80 5.10 7.57
CA THR A 42 -6.19 3.81 7.81
C THR A 42 -6.67 2.82 6.77
N THR A 43 -5.71 2.27 6.04
CA THR A 43 -5.92 1.19 5.08
C THR A 43 -4.96 0.04 5.37
N GLY A 44 -5.23 -1.14 4.85
CA GLY A 44 -4.40 -2.30 5.09
C GLY A 44 -4.60 -3.40 4.07
N PHE A 45 -3.65 -4.32 4.06
CA PHE A 45 -3.64 -5.47 3.19
C PHE A 45 -3.01 -6.67 3.89
N ASN A 46 -3.42 -7.85 3.48
CA ASN A 46 -2.75 -9.11 3.77
C ASN A 46 -1.93 -9.54 2.55
N GLY A 47 -0.79 -10.14 2.82
CA GLY A 47 0.07 -10.71 1.79
C GLY A 47 0.81 -11.94 2.29
N SER A 48 1.27 -12.74 1.35
CA SER A 48 2.17 -13.86 1.60
C SER A 48 3.61 -13.47 1.26
N PHE A 49 4.57 -14.05 1.96
CA PHE A 49 6.00 -13.94 1.67
C PHE A 49 6.62 -15.33 1.78
N ALA A 50 7.66 -15.60 1.00
CA ALA A 50 8.28 -16.94 0.98
C ALA A 50 9.29 -17.11 2.12
N ALA A 51 10.31 -16.25 2.17
CA ALA A 51 11.43 -16.39 3.11
C ALA A 51 11.75 -15.11 3.89
N SER A 52 11.49 -13.92 3.31
CA SER A 52 11.78 -12.65 3.95
C SER A 52 10.64 -11.65 3.73
N ASN A 53 10.34 -10.87 4.75
CA ASN A 53 9.32 -9.83 4.73
C ASN A 53 9.90 -8.47 5.15
N PRO A 54 10.82 -7.90 4.36
CA PRO A 54 11.33 -6.56 4.62
C PRO A 54 10.20 -5.53 4.45
N ALA A 55 10.09 -4.61 5.39
CA ALA A 55 9.17 -3.51 5.28
C ALA A 55 9.54 -2.64 4.06
N PRO A 56 8.55 -2.10 3.32
CA PRO A 56 8.82 -1.09 2.30
C PRO A 56 9.48 0.14 2.95
N THR A 57 10.50 0.69 2.32
CA THR A 57 11.24 1.86 2.84
C THR A 57 10.53 3.20 2.60
N GLY A 58 9.44 3.18 1.82
CA GLY A 58 8.64 4.36 1.53
C GLY A 58 7.46 4.04 0.62
N PHE A 59 6.52 4.98 0.58
CA PHE A 59 5.37 4.94 -0.31
C PHE A 59 5.06 6.34 -0.81
N THR A 60 4.24 6.43 -1.86
CA THR A 60 3.80 7.70 -2.41
C THR A 60 2.29 7.78 -2.33
N VAL A 61 1.76 8.86 -1.78
CA VAL A 61 0.32 9.16 -1.74
C VAL A 61 0.06 10.32 -2.69
N ASN A 62 -0.74 10.10 -3.73
CA ASN A 62 -1.04 11.12 -4.75
C ASN A 62 0.21 11.84 -5.33
N GLY A 63 1.33 11.12 -5.45
CA GLY A 63 2.60 11.66 -5.94
C GLY A 63 3.50 12.30 -4.87
N ALA A 64 3.00 12.53 -3.65
CA ALA A 64 3.82 12.97 -2.52
C ALA A 64 4.54 11.78 -1.88
N ALA A 65 5.84 11.90 -1.63
CA ALA A 65 6.62 10.86 -0.95
C ALA A 65 6.32 10.88 0.56
N CYS A 66 6.01 9.71 1.10
CA CYS A 66 5.80 9.49 2.53
C CYS A 66 6.82 8.46 3.03
N PRO A 67 7.58 8.76 4.10
CA PRO A 67 8.45 7.77 4.71
C PRO A 67 7.61 6.63 5.30
N ALA A 68 8.14 5.41 5.23
CA ALA A 68 7.63 4.33 6.05
C ALA A 68 7.92 4.68 7.52
N GLY A 69 6.90 4.64 8.37
CA GLY A 69 7.00 4.92 9.80
C GLY A 69 7.79 3.88 10.56
#